data_AF-A0A2E2R8C6-F1
#
_entry.id   AF-A0A2E2R8C6-F1
#
_cell.length_a   1.000
_cell.length_b   1.000
_cell.length_c   1.000
_cell.angle_alpha   90.00
_cell.angle_beta   90.00
_cell.angle_gamma   90.00
#
_symmetry.space_group_name_H-M   'P 1'
#
loop_
_entity.id
_entity.type
_entity.pdbx_description
1 polymer ?
#
loop_
_entity_poly.entity_id
_entity_poly.type
_entity_poly.pdbx_seq_one_letter_code
_entity_poly.pdbx_strand_id
1 'polypeptide(L)'
;MEIPFTVKPRPDTGLYNAKLGVWLFLASEVMLFGALFSSYVLLRVGAAEGTWSMGLMNIGVGAGNTMVLIASSMFVVLAWAELKQGNLAGYKKWKWATVACAVLFLVVKWGYEWPSKFVHYDVWFKDSAVLYEKVEEGYLHDGENIEANLLNEEEDKKLSLARLYLEKEIYVERFFKNFSKEEGGSRNAFNKAWETGSLALSGHINGYDEAQINVEVTGWKPDSGVSGSEADKILTELDVSGLEGDAKQLRSQRRLLLEKVDYDSAKLAEYELTKAGFSVALSVAGYESVKAHPSLWRTARINEDIGGKPRVKSIIFALDASHHEENGEVHHKEITINTDDVKRLNSYEPKHSTFFGIYYTITSL
;
A
#
# COMPACT_ATOMS: atom_id res chain seq x y z
N MET A 1 27.19 -4.15 44.84
CA MET A 1 26.99 -2.70 44.98
C MET A 1 25.48 -2.46 44.98
N GLU A 2 24.87 -2.18 46.13
CA GLU A 2 23.45 -1.82 46.18
C GLU A 2 23.27 -0.38 45.73
N ILE A 3 22.44 -0.15 44.71
CA ILE A 3 22.15 1.19 44.22
C ILE A 3 21.20 1.86 45.24
N PRO A 4 21.59 2.96 45.88
CA PRO A 4 20.78 3.60 46.91
C PRO A 4 19.47 4.16 46.33
N PHE A 5 18.41 4.24 47.15
CA PHE A 5 17.07 4.78 46.80
C PHE A 5 16.32 4.02 45.69
N THR A 6 16.55 2.72 45.59
CA THR A 6 15.80 1.80 44.71
C THR A 6 14.39 1.50 45.24
N VAL A 7 14.26 1.26 46.54
CA VAL A 7 12.98 0.88 47.19
C VAL A 7 12.50 1.94 48.19
N LYS A 8 13.43 2.63 48.85
CA LYS A 8 13.13 3.70 49.82
C LYS A 8 13.09 5.05 49.12
N PRO A 9 12.06 5.90 49.36
CA PRO A 9 11.99 7.24 48.81
C PRO A 9 13.13 8.12 49.35
N ARG A 10 13.61 9.06 48.54
CA ARG A 10 14.58 10.05 48.99
C ARG A 10 13.95 10.99 50.04
N PRO A 11 14.68 11.39 51.09
CA PRO A 11 14.17 12.31 52.10
C PRO A 11 13.74 13.66 51.54
N ASP A 12 14.49 14.19 50.56
CA ASP A 12 14.30 15.56 50.07
C ASP A 12 13.15 15.70 49.07
N THR A 13 12.90 14.65 48.28
CA THR A 13 11.93 14.68 47.15
C THR A 13 10.76 13.71 47.32
N GLY A 14 10.83 12.78 48.27
CA GLY A 14 9.82 11.73 48.46
C GLY A 14 9.72 10.71 47.30
N LEU A 15 10.61 10.78 46.31
CA LEU A 15 10.63 9.90 45.14
C LEU A 15 11.77 8.88 45.22
N TYR A 16 11.53 7.66 44.76
CA TYR A 16 12.57 6.65 44.57
C TYR A 16 13.03 6.65 43.10
N ASN A 17 14.25 6.19 42.84
CA ASN A 17 14.91 6.36 41.54
C ASN A 17 14.11 5.74 40.37
N ALA A 18 13.45 4.59 40.58
CA ALA A 18 12.67 3.96 39.53
C ALA A 18 11.41 4.76 39.13
N LYS A 19 10.77 5.48 40.06
CA LYS A 19 9.64 6.36 39.71
C LYS A 19 10.11 7.54 38.85
N LEU A 20 11.26 8.11 39.15
CA LEU A 20 11.88 9.16 38.34
C LEU A 20 12.28 8.63 36.95
N GLY A 21 12.84 7.42 36.89
CA GLY A 21 13.15 6.74 35.62
C GLY A 21 11.93 6.55 34.72
N VAL A 22 10.79 6.14 35.28
CA VAL A 22 9.52 6.03 34.53
C VAL A 22 9.06 7.39 34.00
N TRP A 23 9.18 8.47 34.78
CA TRP A 23 8.84 9.81 34.29
C TRP A 23 9.73 10.28 33.14
N LEU A 24 11.04 10.03 33.21
CA LEU A 24 11.97 10.36 32.12
C LEU A 24 11.68 9.53 30.87
N PHE A 25 11.38 8.24 31.04
CA PHE A 25 10.97 7.36 29.94
C PHE A 25 9.69 7.88 29.27
N LEU A 26 8.65 8.20 30.05
CA LEU A 26 7.40 8.76 29.51
C LEU A 26 7.64 10.10 28.79
N ALA A 27 8.52 10.96 29.30
CA ALA A 27 8.90 12.20 28.61
C ALA A 27 9.57 11.92 27.26
N SER A 28 10.43 10.90 27.17
CA SER A 28 11.05 10.50 25.90
C SER A 28 10.05 9.97 24.88
N GLU A 29 9.05 9.21 25.32
CA GLU A 29 7.96 8.74 24.46
C GLU A 29 7.12 9.91 23.93
N VAL A 30 6.78 10.89 24.77
CA VAL A 30 6.07 12.11 24.33
C VAL A 30 6.86 12.86 23.25
N MET A 31 8.19 12.92 23.37
CA MET A 31 9.04 13.52 22.33
C MET A 31 9.06 12.69 21.03
N LEU A 32 9.13 11.36 21.14
CA LEU A 32 9.04 10.44 20.00
C LEU A 32 7.73 10.62 19.23
N PHE A 33 6.60 10.59 19.94
CA PHE A 33 5.27 10.83 19.35
C PHE A 33 5.14 12.25 18.80
N GLY A 34 5.69 13.24 19.50
CA GLY A 34 5.75 14.62 19.02
C GLY A 34 6.39 14.72 17.63
N ALA A 35 7.53 14.05 17.43
CA ALA A 35 8.20 14.01 16.13
C ALA A 35 7.35 13.30 15.05
N LEU A 36 6.69 12.19 15.38
CA LEU A 36 5.80 11.47 14.45
C LEU A 36 4.59 12.32 14.04
N PHE A 37 3.92 12.97 15.00
CA PHE A 37 2.79 13.86 14.73
C PHE A 37 3.20 15.08 13.92
N SER A 38 4.32 15.74 14.26
CA SER A 38 4.84 16.86 13.48
C SER A 38 5.16 16.44 12.04
N SER A 39 5.76 15.27 11.84
CA SER A 39 6.06 14.74 10.51
C SER A 39 4.77 14.46 9.72
N TYR A 40 3.74 13.87 10.36
CA TYR A 40 2.43 13.68 9.75
C TYR A 40 1.79 15.00 9.30
N VAL A 41 1.82 16.03 10.15
CA VAL A 41 1.26 17.36 9.83
C VAL A 41 2.01 18.00 8.67
N LEU A 42 3.35 17.97 8.67
CA LEU A 42 4.15 18.53 7.58
C LEU A 42 3.90 17.81 6.26
N LEU A 43 3.81 16.48 6.26
CA LEU A 43 3.46 15.71 5.06
C LEU A 43 2.05 16.05 4.57
N ARG A 44 1.10 16.29 5.49
CA ARG A 44 -0.28 16.65 5.16
C ARG A 44 -0.41 18.03 4.53
N VAL A 45 0.27 19.02 5.10
CA VAL A 45 0.22 20.40 4.61
C VAL A 45 1.06 20.57 3.34
N GLY A 46 2.13 19.78 3.18
CA GLY A 46 2.97 19.79 1.97
C GLY A 46 2.42 19.02 0.78
N ALA A 47 1.34 18.24 0.95
CA ALA A 47 0.73 17.50 -0.15
C ALA A 47 -0.03 18.44 -1.09
N ALA A 48 0.09 18.21 -2.40
CA ALA A 48 -0.67 18.94 -3.39
C ALA A 48 -2.18 18.69 -3.21
N GLU A 49 -2.99 19.70 -3.48
CA GLU A 49 -4.45 19.61 -3.43
C GLU A 49 -4.96 18.42 -4.26
N GLY A 50 -5.88 17.62 -3.69
CA GLY A 50 -6.44 16.43 -4.35
C GLY A 50 -5.53 15.19 -4.39
N THR A 51 -4.26 15.29 -3.97
CA THR A 51 -3.33 14.13 -3.97
C THR A 51 -3.25 13.41 -2.63
N TRP A 52 -3.89 13.96 -1.60
CA TRP A 52 -3.88 13.38 -0.26
C TRP A 52 -4.91 12.25 -0.16
N SER A 53 -4.48 11.09 0.31
CA SER A 53 -5.38 9.97 0.55
C SER A 53 -6.28 10.25 1.75
N MET A 54 -7.57 10.53 1.50
CA MET A 54 -8.64 10.56 2.50
C MET A 54 -9.64 9.42 2.26
N GLY A 55 -10.36 9.02 3.31
CA GLY A 55 -11.37 7.96 3.25
C GLY A 55 -10.93 6.60 3.83
N LEU A 56 -9.70 6.48 4.30
CA LEU A 56 -9.13 5.19 4.72
C LEU A 56 -9.74 4.54 5.96
N MET A 57 -10.45 5.29 6.78
CA MET A 57 -10.77 4.85 8.13
C MET A 57 -12.27 4.74 8.33
N ASN A 58 -12.72 3.54 8.64
CA ASN A 58 -14.06 3.34 9.18
C ASN A 58 -14.13 3.94 10.59
N ILE A 59 -14.89 5.02 10.73
CA ILE A 59 -15.05 5.78 11.98
C ILE A 59 -15.59 4.89 13.10
N GLY A 60 -16.53 3.99 12.79
CA GLY A 60 -17.15 3.09 13.76
C GLY A 60 -16.15 2.10 14.37
N VAL A 61 -15.32 1.48 13.53
CA VAL A 61 -14.29 0.54 13.98
C VAL A 61 -13.21 1.26 14.79
N GLY A 62 -12.77 2.44 14.33
CA GLY A 62 -11.81 3.27 15.07
C GLY A 62 -12.33 3.72 16.44
N ALA A 63 -13.58 4.18 16.51
CA ALA A 63 -14.22 4.59 17.76
C ALA A 63 -14.41 3.41 18.73
N GLY A 64 -14.87 2.26 18.24
CA GLY A 64 -15.03 1.04 19.04
C GLY A 64 -13.70 0.60 19.65
N ASN A 65 -12.63 0.59 18.87
CA ASN A 65 -11.30 0.21 19.36
C ASN A 65 -10.75 1.22 20.37
N THR A 66 -11.06 2.51 20.22
CA THR A 66 -10.71 3.56 21.18
C THR A 66 -11.41 3.36 22.52
N MET A 67 -12.69 2.95 22.53
CA MET A 67 -13.41 2.62 23.77
C MET A 67 -12.76 1.44 24.51
N VAL A 68 -12.26 0.43 23.78
CA VAL A 68 -11.53 -0.70 24.37
C VAL A 68 -10.27 -0.23 25.09
N LEU A 69 -9.50 0.70 24.51
CA LEU A 69 -8.31 1.28 25.15
C LEU A 69 -8.66 2.09 26.41
N ILE A 70 -9.72 2.89 26.36
CA ILE A 70 -10.19 3.66 27.52
C ILE A 70 -10.61 2.70 28.65
N ALA A 71 -11.38 1.66 28.33
CA ALA A 71 -11.77 0.64 29.30
C ALA A 71 -10.54 -0.10 29.89
N SER A 72 -9.54 -0.39 29.05
CA SER A 72 -8.28 -1.00 29.48
C SER A 72 -7.55 -0.14 30.52
N SER A 73 -7.51 1.18 30.33
CA SER A 73 -6.91 2.12 31.29
C SER A 73 -7.63 2.11 32.64
N MET A 74 -8.97 2.02 32.64
CA MET A 74 -9.78 1.90 33.85
C MET A 74 -9.47 0.59 34.60
N PHE A 75 -9.31 -0.53 33.89
CA PHE A 75 -8.96 -1.81 34.51
C PHE A 75 -7.60 -1.79 35.21
N VAL A 76 -6.63 -1.03 34.71
CA VAL A 76 -5.33 -0.85 35.40
C VAL A 76 -5.50 -0.13 36.74
N VAL A 77 -6.33 0.91 36.80
CA VAL A 77 -6.63 1.65 38.03
C VAL A 77 -7.36 0.75 39.03
N LEU A 78 -8.34 -0.03 38.58
CA LEU A 78 -9.05 -1.00 39.42
C LEU A 78 -8.11 -2.09 39.95
N ALA A 79 -7.20 -2.60 39.12
CA ALA A 79 -6.19 -3.56 39.56
C ALA A 79 -5.31 -2.98 40.69
N TRP A 80 -4.90 -1.71 40.55
CA TRP A 80 -4.12 -1.02 41.58
C TRP A 80 -4.92 -0.79 42.87
N ALA A 81 -6.20 -0.45 42.77
CA ALA A 81 -7.08 -0.28 43.92
C ALA A 81 -7.28 -1.59 44.72
N GLU A 82 -7.53 -2.71 44.04
CA GLU A 82 -7.63 -4.04 44.68
C GLU A 82 -6.31 -4.44 45.37
N LEU A 83 -5.17 -4.13 44.75
CA LEU A 83 -3.86 -4.38 45.36
C LEU A 83 -3.66 -3.55 46.63
N LYS A 84 -4.12 -2.29 46.64
CA LYS A 84 -4.10 -1.42 47.83
C LYS A 84 -4.99 -1.93 48.96
N GLN A 85 -6.07 -2.63 48.64
CA GLN A 85 -6.96 -3.26 49.61
C GLN A 85 -6.48 -4.65 50.06
N GLY A 86 -5.33 -5.13 49.56
CA GLY A 86 -4.79 -6.44 49.90
C GLY A 86 -5.43 -7.61 49.13
N ASN A 87 -6.32 -7.34 48.18
CA ASN A 87 -6.99 -8.37 47.38
C ASN A 87 -6.17 -8.76 46.15
N LEU A 88 -5.30 -9.76 46.32
CA LEU A 88 -4.43 -10.24 45.24
C LEU A 88 -5.21 -10.94 44.11
N ALA A 89 -6.34 -11.58 44.42
CA ALA A 89 -7.19 -12.23 43.42
C ALA A 89 -7.88 -11.20 42.52
N GLY A 90 -8.41 -10.12 43.11
CA GLY A 90 -8.97 -8.98 42.38
C GLY A 90 -7.95 -8.31 41.47
N TYR A 91 -6.73 -8.06 41.97
CA TYR A 91 -5.62 -7.53 41.17
C TYR A 91 -5.32 -8.42 39.93
N LYS A 92 -5.23 -9.73 40.11
CA LYS A 92 -4.97 -10.67 39.00
C LYS A 92 -6.11 -10.64 37.97
N LYS A 93 -7.37 -10.63 38.41
CA LYS A 93 -8.55 -10.57 37.54
C LYS A 93 -8.51 -9.33 36.64
N TRP A 94 -8.32 -8.14 37.23
CA TRP A 94 -8.31 -6.90 36.47
C TRP A 94 -7.09 -6.77 35.56
N LYS A 95 -5.92 -7.26 35.97
CA LYS A 95 -4.75 -7.32 35.08
C LYS A 95 -4.99 -8.20 33.86
N TRP A 96 -5.58 -9.39 34.03
CA TRP A 96 -5.93 -10.25 32.91
C TRP A 96 -6.98 -9.61 32.00
N ALA A 97 -7.93 -8.84 32.55
CA ALA A 97 -8.87 -8.06 31.76
C ALA A 97 -8.15 -7.00 30.90
N THR A 98 -7.17 -6.27 31.45
CA THR A 98 -6.34 -5.33 30.69
C THR A 98 -5.60 -6.04 29.55
N VAL A 99 -5.00 -7.20 29.80
CA VAL A 99 -4.31 -7.99 28.77
C VAL A 99 -5.28 -8.45 27.68
N ALA A 100 -6.48 -8.90 28.05
CA ALA A 100 -7.51 -9.30 27.10
C ALA A 100 -7.94 -8.12 26.20
N CYS A 101 -8.09 -6.90 26.75
CA CYS A 101 -8.36 -5.70 25.96
C CYS A 101 -7.21 -5.38 24.98
N ALA A 102 -5.96 -5.53 25.40
CA ALA A 102 -4.81 -5.33 24.52
C ALA A 102 -4.78 -6.34 23.35
N VAL A 103 -5.07 -7.62 23.63
CA VAL A 103 -5.18 -8.64 22.58
C VAL A 103 -6.35 -8.33 21.64
N LEU A 104 -7.51 -7.94 22.17
CA LEU A 104 -8.66 -7.53 21.36
C LEU A 104 -8.31 -6.37 20.43
N PHE A 105 -7.63 -5.34 20.94
CA PHE A 105 -7.15 -4.21 20.15
C PHE A 105 -6.26 -4.65 18.99
N LEU A 106 -5.29 -5.54 19.26
CA LEU A 106 -4.38 -6.06 18.24
C LEU A 106 -5.11 -6.92 17.20
N VAL A 107 -6.06 -7.75 17.61
CA VAL A 107 -6.85 -8.59 16.69
C VAL A 107 -7.70 -7.73 15.75
N VAL A 108 -8.33 -6.67 16.25
CA VAL A 108 -9.11 -5.75 15.41
C VAL A 108 -8.20 -5.03 14.40
N LYS A 109 -7.03 -4.55 14.84
CA LYS A 109 -6.06 -3.88 13.98
C LYS A 109 -5.47 -4.81 12.92
N TRP A 110 -4.91 -5.94 13.36
CA TRP A 110 -4.19 -6.87 12.50
C TRP A 110 -5.13 -7.71 11.63
N GLY A 111 -6.27 -8.13 12.16
CA GLY A 111 -7.20 -9.01 11.47
C GLY A 111 -8.13 -8.31 10.49
N TYR A 112 -8.49 -7.04 10.77
CA TYR A 112 -9.52 -6.35 10.00
C TYR A 112 -8.99 -5.05 9.37
N GLU A 113 -8.44 -4.14 10.17
CA GLU A 113 -8.16 -2.78 9.71
C GLU A 113 -6.95 -2.69 8.76
N TRP A 114 -5.87 -3.43 9.01
CA TRP A 114 -4.68 -3.37 8.17
C TRP A 114 -4.77 -4.17 6.87
N PRO A 115 -5.27 -5.42 6.85
CA PRO A 115 -5.36 -6.19 5.62
C PRO A 115 -6.23 -5.50 4.56
N SER A 116 -7.38 -4.94 4.98
CA SER A 116 -8.27 -4.18 4.09
C SER A 116 -7.59 -2.94 3.50
N LYS A 117 -6.72 -2.28 4.26
CA LYS A 117 -5.97 -1.11 3.77
C LYS A 117 -4.78 -1.48 2.88
N PHE A 118 -4.10 -2.60 3.14
CA PHE A 118 -2.92 -2.99 2.34
C PHE A 118 -3.27 -3.35 0.89
N VAL A 119 -4.49 -3.84 0.65
CA VAL A 119 -4.96 -4.18 -0.69
C VAL A 119 -5.50 -2.96 -1.43
N HIS A 120 -5.53 -1.78 -0.80
CA HIS A 120 -6.09 -0.57 -1.39
C HIS A 120 -5.02 0.23 -2.16
N TYR A 121 -5.42 0.75 -3.32
CA TYR A 121 -4.56 1.44 -4.27
C TYR A 121 -5.26 2.69 -4.81
N ASP A 122 -4.47 3.73 -5.03
CA ASP A 122 -4.89 4.91 -5.80
C ASP A 122 -4.15 4.93 -7.15
N VAL A 123 -4.91 5.06 -8.24
CA VAL A 123 -4.42 5.15 -9.61
C VAL A 123 -4.65 6.56 -10.15
N TRP A 124 -3.58 7.24 -10.55
CA TRP A 124 -3.63 8.49 -11.30
C TRP A 124 -3.33 8.21 -12.75
N PHE A 125 -4.13 8.78 -13.64
CA PHE A 125 -3.96 8.63 -15.09
C PHE A 125 -3.14 9.77 -15.69
N LYS A 126 -2.51 9.52 -16.83
CA LYS A 126 -1.81 10.55 -17.62
C LYS A 126 -2.82 11.48 -18.30
N ASP A 127 -3.87 10.88 -18.86
CA ASP A 127 -4.92 11.57 -19.58
C ASP A 127 -6.27 11.47 -18.85
N SER A 128 -6.93 12.60 -18.66
CA SER A 128 -8.23 12.65 -17.98
C SER A 128 -9.35 12.00 -18.81
N ALA A 129 -9.14 11.80 -20.13
CA ALA A 129 -10.05 11.06 -21.00
C ALA A 129 -10.12 9.57 -20.63
N VAL A 130 -8.97 8.95 -20.32
CA VAL A 130 -8.91 7.54 -19.89
C VAL A 130 -9.59 7.39 -18.52
N LEU A 131 -9.40 8.35 -17.62
CA LEU A 131 -10.12 8.38 -16.33
C LEU A 131 -11.64 8.41 -16.55
N TYR A 132 -12.13 9.23 -17.47
CA TYR A 132 -13.57 9.27 -17.79
C TYR A 132 -14.08 7.92 -18.29
N GLU A 133 -13.40 7.34 -19.28
CA GLU A 133 -13.79 6.05 -19.86
C GLU A 133 -13.87 4.96 -18.78
N LYS A 134 -12.88 4.90 -17.89
CA LYS A 134 -12.84 3.91 -16.80
C LYS A 134 -13.94 4.11 -15.76
N VAL A 135 -14.35 5.35 -15.52
CA VAL A 135 -15.50 5.64 -14.64
C VAL A 135 -16.81 5.29 -15.31
N GLU A 136 -16.97 5.56 -16.60
CA GLU A 136 -18.16 5.15 -17.35
C GLU A 136 -18.31 3.63 -17.35
N GLU A 137 -17.23 2.92 -17.66
CA GLU A 137 -17.15 1.45 -17.63
C GLU A 137 -17.48 0.91 -16.23
N GLY A 138 -16.91 1.54 -15.20
CA GLY A 138 -16.90 1.06 -13.83
C GLY A 138 -18.13 1.39 -12.96
N TYR A 139 -18.73 2.56 -13.14
CA TYR A 139 -19.75 3.09 -12.23
C TYR A 139 -21.09 3.40 -12.91
N LEU A 140 -21.12 3.59 -14.22
CA LEU A 140 -22.28 4.14 -14.93
C LEU A 140 -22.98 3.14 -15.86
N HIS A 141 -22.58 1.86 -15.82
CA HIS A 141 -23.10 0.85 -16.73
C HIS A 141 -24.58 0.47 -16.47
N ASP A 142 -25.11 0.68 -15.26
CA ASP A 142 -26.51 0.37 -14.90
C ASP A 142 -27.38 1.64 -14.77
N GLY A 143 -27.04 2.63 -15.60
CA GLY A 143 -27.23 4.08 -15.43
C GLY A 143 -28.63 4.70 -15.30
N GLU A 144 -29.71 4.00 -14.96
CA GLU A 144 -31.02 4.68 -14.85
C GLU A 144 -31.24 5.42 -13.52
N ASN A 145 -30.77 4.89 -12.38
CA ASN A 145 -31.04 5.48 -11.06
C ASN A 145 -30.04 6.57 -10.62
N ILE A 146 -28.82 6.55 -11.17
CA ILE A 146 -27.73 7.48 -10.79
C ILE A 146 -27.92 8.84 -11.47
N GLU A 147 -28.40 8.84 -12.73
CA GLU A 147 -28.57 10.04 -13.54
C GLU A 147 -29.58 11.03 -12.95
N ALA A 148 -30.68 10.54 -12.39
CA ALA A 148 -31.74 11.38 -11.81
C ALA A 148 -31.31 12.17 -10.56
N ASN A 149 -30.39 11.62 -9.75
CA ASN A 149 -29.97 12.24 -8.48
C ASN A 149 -28.80 13.24 -8.66
N LEU A 150 -27.99 13.08 -9.71
CA LEU A 150 -26.83 13.92 -9.97
C LEU A 150 -27.16 15.17 -10.80
N LEU A 151 -28.19 15.09 -11.66
CA LEU A 151 -28.62 16.17 -12.55
C LEU A 151 -29.62 17.11 -11.86
N ASN A 152 -29.15 17.85 -10.84
CA ASN A 152 -30.02 18.73 -10.05
C ASN A 152 -30.23 20.12 -10.68
N GLU A 153 -29.37 20.54 -11.63
CA GLU A 153 -29.41 21.88 -12.23
C GLU A 153 -29.26 21.85 -13.76
N GLU A 154 -29.71 22.91 -14.43
CA GLU A 154 -29.68 23.04 -15.90
C GLU A 154 -28.24 23.12 -16.46
N GLU A 155 -27.29 23.62 -15.67
CA GLU A 155 -25.86 23.59 -15.99
C GLU A 155 -25.28 22.17 -15.96
N ASP A 156 -25.74 21.32 -15.03
CA ASP A 156 -25.27 19.95 -14.87
C ASP A 156 -25.65 19.09 -16.08
N LYS A 157 -26.77 19.39 -16.74
CA LYS A 157 -27.21 18.74 -17.99
C LYS A 157 -26.24 18.92 -19.17
N LYS A 158 -25.32 19.89 -19.10
CA LYS A 158 -24.29 20.11 -20.13
C LYS A 158 -23.01 19.30 -19.87
N LEU A 159 -22.88 18.68 -18.70
CA LEU A 159 -21.71 17.91 -18.30
C LEU A 159 -22.00 16.41 -18.45
N SER A 160 -20.95 15.61 -18.69
CA SER A 160 -21.11 14.16 -18.73
C SER A 160 -21.44 13.60 -17.34
N LEU A 161 -22.23 12.53 -17.30
CA LEU A 161 -22.60 11.82 -16.08
C LEU A 161 -21.35 11.38 -15.29
N ALA A 162 -20.32 10.90 -16.00
CA ALA A 162 -19.04 10.46 -15.41
C ALA A 162 -18.33 11.58 -14.66
N ARG A 163 -18.36 12.79 -15.22
CA ARG A 163 -17.77 13.96 -14.57
C ARG A 163 -18.52 14.33 -13.30
N LEU A 164 -19.84 14.32 -13.35
CA LEU A 164 -20.67 14.66 -12.19
C LEU A 164 -20.52 13.63 -11.08
N TYR A 165 -20.43 12.34 -11.43
CA TYR A 165 -20.16 11.27 -10.46
C TYR A 165 -18.78 11.42 -9.81
N LEU A 166 -17.73 11.61 -10.63
CA LEU A 166 -16.37 11.86 -10.13
C LEU A 166 -16.30 13.07 -9.20
N GLU A 167 -17.05 14.11 -9.51
CA GLU A 167 -17.09 15.31 -8.69
C GLU A 167 -17.87 15.13 -7.39
N LYS A 168 -19.14 14.74 -7.49
CA LYS A 168 -20.09 14.80 -6.38
C LYS A 168 -19.98 13.61 -5.44
N GLU A 169 -19.78 12.41 -5.99
CA GLU A 169 -19.75 11.16 -5.21
C GLU A 169 -18.32 10.78 -4.81
N ILE A 170 -17.34 11.00 -5.69
CA ILE A 170 -15.94 10.62 -5.38
C ILE A 170 -15.17 11.77 -4.74
N TYR A 171 -15.02 12.89 -5.44
CA TYR A 171 -14.11 13.96 -5.02
C TYR A 171 -14.65 14.76 -3.83
N VAL A 172 -15.92 15.15 -3.87
CA VAL A 172 -16.54 15.94 -2.79
C VAL A 172 -16.61 15.14 -1.52
N GLU A 173 -17.13 13.90 -1.53
CA GLU A 173 -17.17 13.07 -0.31
C GLU A 173 -15.77 12.83 0.29
N ARG A 174 -14.75 12.73 -0.56
CA ARG A 174 -13.37 12.51 -0.12
C ARG A 174 -12.71 13.75 0.47
N PHE A 175 -12.94 14.93 -0.11
CA PHE A 175 -12.18 16.15 0.22
C PHE A 175 -12.98 17.26 0.91
N PHE A 176 -14.30 17.23 0.83
CA PHE A 176 -15.20 18.28 1.29
C PHE A 176 -16.34 17.68 2.12
N LYS A 177 -17.00 18.52 2.93
CA LYS A 177 -18.21 18.09 3.65
C LYS A 177 -19.44 18.12 2.76
N ASN A 178 -19.54 19.16 1.94
CA ASN A 178 -20.68 19.44 1.07
C ASN A 178 -20.17 19.99 -0.27
N PHE A 179 -20.96 19.80 -1.31
CA PHE A 179 -20.74 20.45 -2.60
C PHE A 179 -20.94 21.97 -2.49
N SER A 180 -19.99 22.75 -3.03
CA SER A 180 -20.07 24.21 -3.10
C SER A 180 -19.50 24.75 -4.41
N LYS A 181 -20.20 25.74 -4.98
CA LYS A 181 -19.83 26.46 -6.21
C LYS A 181 -19.12 27.79 -5.94
N GLU A 182 -18.98 28.19 -4.68
CA GLU A 182 -18.38 29.48 -4.31
C GLU A 182 -16.91 29.57 -4.72
N GLU A 183 -16.36 30.79 -4.74
CA GLU A 183 -14.93 31.01 -4.97
C GLU A 183 -14.11 30.31 -3.86
N GLY A 184 -13.26 29.36 -4.24
CA GLY A 184 -12.60 28.45 -3.29
C GLY A 184 -13.41 27.22 -2.85
N GLY A 185 -14.63 27.04 -3.35
CA GLY A 185 -15.49 25.87 -3.11
C GLY A 185 -15.03 24.59 -3.85
N SER A 186 -15.74 23.49 -3.60
CA SER A 186 -15.39 22.16 -4.09
C SER A 186 -15.36 22.05 -5.62
N ARG A 187 -16.27 22.75 -6.32
CA ARG A 187 -16.34 22.80 -7.80
C ARG A 187 -15.05 23.34 -8.40
N ASN A 188 -14.55 24.44 -7.86
CA ASN A 188 -13.34 25.10 -8.33
C ASN A 188 -12.10 24.26 -8.04
N ALA A 189 -12.03 23.64 -6.85
CA ALA A 189 -10.97 22.71 -6.51
C ALA A 189 -10.98 21.46 -7.40
N PHE A 190 -12.17 20.91 -7.70
CA PHE A 190 -12.34 19.78 -8.62
C PHE A 190 -11.88 20.14 -10.04
N ASN A 191 -12.30 21.28 -10.58
CA ASN A 191 -11.88 21.72 -11.91
C ASN A 191 -10.35 21.90 -11.99
N LYS A 192 -9.73 22.45 -10.96
CA LYS A 192 -8.26 22.55 -10.86
C LYS A 192 -7.61 21.16 -10.81
N ALA A 193 -8.16 20.23 -10.03
CA ALA A 193 -7.67 18.84 -9.98
C ALA A 193 -7.85 18.11 -11.32
N TRP A 194 -8.96 18.39 -12.01
CA TRP A 194 -9.29 17.89 -13.33
C TRP A 194 -8.26 18.31 -14.38
N GLU A 195 -7.96 19.61 -14.44
CA GLU A 195 -7.01 20.20 -15.39
C GLU A 195 -5.56 19.80 -15.10
N THR A 196 -5.21 19.62 -13.83
CA THR A 196 -3.85 19.22 -13.44
C THR A 196 -3.61 17.70 -13.50
N GLY A 197 -4.67 16.92 -13.74
CA GLY A 197 -4.62 15.45 -13.73
C GLY A 197 -4.17 14.91 -12.37
N SER A 198 -4.69 15.49 -11.28
CA SER A 198 -4.42 15.07 -9.89
C SER A 198 -5.53 14.19 -9.30
N LEU A 199 -6.59 13.93 -10.07
CA LEU A 199 -7.65 13.01 -9.70
C LEU A 199 -7.15 11.56 -9.71
N ALA A 200 -7.44 10.87 -8.62
CA ALA A 200 -7.13 9.46 -8.44
C ALA A 200 -8.41 8.65 -8.43
N LEU A 201 -8.33 7.44 -8.96
CA LEU A 201 -9.35 6.43 -8.84
C LEU A 201 -8.88 5.40 -7.80
N SER A 202 -9.73 5.12 -6.82
CA SER A 202 -9.42 4.29 -5.64
C SER A 202 -10.12 2.92 -5.72
N GLY A 203 -9.46 1.91 -5.18
CA GLY A 203 -9.94 0.53 -5.24
C GLY A 203 -8.86 -0.51 -4.94
N HIS A 204 -9.10 -1.74 -5.39
CA HIS A 204 -8.30 -2.92 -5.10
C HIS A 204 -7.77 -3.55 -6.39
N ILE A 205 -6.50 -3.97 -6.39
CA ILE A 205 -5.95 -4.71 -7.53
C ILE A 205 -6.16 -6.21 -7.29
N ASN A 206 -7.01 -6.84 -8.10
CA ASN A 206 -7.36 -8.26 -8.00
C ASN A 206 -6.54 -9.14 -8.96
N GLY A 207 -5.77 -8.54 -9.85
CA GLY A 207 -4.87 -9.26 -10.75
C GLY A 207 -4.07 -8.32 -11.63
N TYR A 208 -3.07 -8.85 -12.32
CA TYR A 208 -2.32 -8.12 -13.32
C TYR A 208 -1.70 -9.05 -14.35
N ASP A 209 -1.42 -8.52 -15.53
CA ASP A 209 -0.78 -9.27 -16.61
C ASP A 209 0.73 -8.96 -16.60
N GLU A 210 1.53 -9.93 -16.16
CA GLU A 210 2.98 -9.82 -16.03
C GLU A 210 3.71 -10.38 -17.25
N ALA A 211 4.80 -9.71 -17.63
CA ALA A 211 5.66 -10.10 -18.73
C ALA A 211 6.39 -11.41 -18.46
N GLN A 212 6.27 -12.34 -19.39
CA GLN A 212 7.16 -13.49 -19.53
C GLN A 212 8.41 -13.05 -20.31
N ILE A 213 9.59 -13.32 -19.76
CA ILE A 213 10.86 -12.74 -20.23
C ILE A 213 11.70 -13.81 -20.94
N ASN A 214 12.28 -13.40 -22.07
CA ASN A 214 13.34 -14.12 -22.76
C ASN A 214 14.70 -13.55 -22.33
N VAL A 215 15.62 -14.44 -21.96
CA VAL A 215 16.99 -14.10 -21.58
C VAL A 215 17.93 -14.49 -22.71
N GLU A 216 18.53 -13.50 -23.37
CA GLU A 216 19.48 -13.71 -24.46
C GLU A 216 20.88 -13.27 -24.06
N VAL A 217 21.89 -14.08 -24.34
CA VAL A 217 23.29 -13.65 -24.27
C VAL A 217 23.67 -13.05 -25.61
N THR A 218 24.26 -11.86 -25.58
CA THR A 218 24.68 -11.10 -26.77
C THR A 218 26.19 -11.10 -26.97
N GLY A 219 26.96 -11.44 -25.93
CA GLY A 219 28.41 -11.59 -26.02
C GLY A 219 29.04 -11.88 -24.66
N TRP A 220 30.36 -12.08 -24.65
CA TRP A 220 31.14 -12.34 -23.44
C TRP A 220 32.44 -11.55 -23.44
N LYS A 221 32.78 -10.94 -22.29
CA LYS A 221 34.03 -10.21 -22.09
C LYS A 221 35.01 -11.07 -21.27
N PRO A 222 36.15 -11.47 -21.84
CA PRO A 222 37.13 -12.33 -21.16
C PRO A 222 37.89 -11.63 -20.01
N ASP A 223 37.87 -10.30 -19.94
CA ASP A 223 38.64 -9.51 -18.95
C ASP A 223 37.89 -9.28 -17.61
N SER A 224 36.78 -9.99 -17.35
CA SER A 224 35.91 -9.79 -16.17
C SER A 224 36.49 -10.34 -14.86
N GLY A 225 37.68 -10.95 -14.88
CA GLY A 225 38.30 -11.57 -13.71
C GLY A 225 37.76 -12.96 -13.34
N VAL A 226 36.81 -13.49 -14.13
CA VAL A 226 36.25 -14.84 -13.97
C VAL A 226 36.92 -15.80 -14.94
N SER A 227 37.32 -16.98 -14.46
CA SER A 227 37.94 -17.99 -15.32
C SER A 227 36.93 -18.51 -16.35
N GLY A 228 37.38 -18.82 -17.57
CA GLY A 228 36.48 -19.37 -18.60
C GLY A 228 35.71 -20.61 -18.13
N SER A 229 36.37 -21.52 -17.40
CA SER A 229 35.72 -22.72 -16.85
C SER A 229 34.57 -22.42 -15.88
N GLU A 230 34.66 -21.34 -15.12
CA GLU A 230 33.62 -20.94 -14.16
C GLU A 230 32.44 -20.27 -14.87
N ALA A 231 32.71 -19.46 -15.91
CA ALA A 231 31.69 -18.92 -16.79
C ALA A 231 30.91 -20.03 -17.55
N ASP A 232 31.61 -21.09 -17.97
CA ASP A 232 30.98 -22.24 -18.65
C ASP A 232 30.10 -23.07 -17.71
N LYS A 233 30.50 -23.17 -16.43
CA LYS A 233 29.70 -23.85 -15.40
C LYS A 233 28.37 -23.12 -15.16
N ILE A 234 28.40 -21.79 -15.07
CA ILE A 234 27.20 -20.96 -14.87
C ILE A 234 26.25 -21.07 -16.09
N LEU A 235 26.80 -21.07 -17.31
CA LEU A 235 25.99 -21.31 -18.52
C LEU A 235 25.33 -22.69 -18.51
N THR A 236 26.02 -23.72 -18.01
CA THR A 236 25.49 -25.09 -17.94
C THR A 236 24.45 -25.24 -16.83
N GLU A 237 24.62 -24.56 -15.69
CA GLU A 237 23.66 -24.58 -14.57
C GLU A 237 22.35 -23.83 -14.89
N LEU A 238 22.41 -22.80 -15.75
CA LEU A 238 21.24 -22.07 -16.22
C LEU A 238 20.53 -22.75 -17.41
N ASP A 239 21.11 -23.79 -18.01
CA ASP A 239 20.58 -24.50 -19.18
C ASP A 239 19.41 -25.44 -18.82
N VAL A 240 18.25 -24.86 -18.49
CA VAL A 240 16.98 -25.59 -18.36
C VAL A 240 16.35 -25.77 -19.75
N SER A 241 17.05 -26.46 -20.67
CA SER A 241 16.48 -27.27 -21.76
C SER A 241 17.56 -27.72 -22.77
N GLY A 242 18.35 -28.71 -22.35
CA GLY A 242 18.90 -29.77 -23.19
C GLY A 242 19.33 -29.39 -24.60
N LEU A 243 20.50 -28.77 -24.76
CA LEU A 243 21.30 -28.90 -25.98
C LEU A 243 22.78 -28.88 -25.59
N GLU A 244 23.39 -30.08 -25.48
CA GLU A 244 24.83 -30.28 -25.40
C GLU A 244 25.53 -29.54 -26.56
N GLY A 245 26.02 -28.33 -26.27
CA GLY A 245 26.76 -27.51 -27.23
C GLY A 245 27.97 -26.90 -26.55
N ASP A 246 29.14 -27.04 -27.21
CA ASP A 246 30.43 -26.56 -26.72
C ASP A 246 30.32 -25.13 -26.14
N ALA A 247 30.60 -24.97 -24.85
CA ALA A 247 30.51 -23.69 -24.15
C ALA A 247 31.37 -22.57 -24.80
N LYS A 248 32.34 -22.95 -25.64
CA LYS A 248 33.10 -22.05 -26.51
C LYS A 248 32.27 -21.40 -27.62
N GLN A 249 31.28 -22.08 -28.21
CA GLN A 249 30.37 -21.49 -29.18
C GLN A 249 29.37 -20.52 -28.52
N LEU A 250 28.90 -20.84 -27.31
CA LEU A 250 27.95 -20.03 -26.53
C LEU A 250 28.48 -18.62 -26.22
N ARG A 251 29.80 -18.44 -26.13
CA ARG A 251 30.44 -17.14 -25.90
C ARG A 251 30.53 -16.25 -27.13
N SER A 252 30.39 -16.82 -28.33
CA SER A 252 30.70 -16.17 -29.60
C SER A 252 29.48 -15.78 -30.44
N GLN A 253 28.30 -16.30 -30.12
CA GLN A 253 27.06 -16.08 -30.87
C GLN A 253 25.95 -15.58 -29.96
N ARG A 254 25.10 -14.70 -30.50
CA ARG A 254 23.87 -14.28 -29.81
C ARG A 254 22.93 -15.48 -29.71
N ARG A 255 22.49 -15.85 -28.50
CA ARG A 255 21.63 -17.02 -28.30
C ARG A 255 20.63 -16.79 -27.17
N LEU A 256 19.42 -17.33 -27.36
CA LEU A 256 18.39 -17.43 -26.33
C LEU A 256 18.76 -18.55 -25.34
N LEU A 257 18.82 -18.22 -24.05
CA LEU A 257 19.13 -19.17 -22.98
C LEU A 257 17.86 -19.63 -22.24
N LEU A 258 17.02 -18.67 -21.83
CA LEU A 258 15.76 -18.95 -21.15
C LEU A 258 14.63 -18.35 -21.96
N GLU A 259 13.59 -19.14 -22.20
CA GLU A 259 12.38 -18.73 -22.90
C GLU A 259 11.21 -18.66 -21.92
N LYS A 260 10.46 -17.55 -21.93
CA LYS A 260 9.24 -17.35 -21.13
C LYS A 260 9.40 -17.70 -19.65
N VAL A 261 10.40 -17.09 -19.02
CA VAL A 261 10.60 -17.18 -17.56
C VAL A 261 10.01 -15.97 -16.86
N ASP A 262 9.69 -16.15 -15.57
CA ASP A 262 9.23 -15.05 -14.73
C ASP A 262 10.31 -13.97 -14.54
N TYR A 263 9.89 -12.79 -14.06
CA TYR A 263 10.78 -11.65 -13.90
C TYR A 263 11.93 -11.93 -12.92
N ASP A 264 11.65 -12.57 -11.78
CA ASP A 264 12.64 -12.77 -10.73
C ASP A 264 13.73 -13.77 -11.19
N SER A 265 13.34 -14.84 -11.88
CA SER A 265 14.27 -15.79 -12.50
C SER A 265 15.08 -15.14 -13.62
N ALA A 266 14.46 -14.30 -14.45
CA ALA A 266 15.16 -13.56 -15.49
C ALA A 266 16.21 -12.59 -14.93
N LYS A 267 15.88 -11.88 -13.84
CA LYS A 267 16.82 -10.96 -13.16
C LYS A 267 17.93 -11.70 -12.42
N LEU A 268 17.63 -12.84 -11.82
CA LEU A 268 18.64 -13.70 -11.21
C LEU A 268 19.60 -14.24 -12.28
N ALA A 269 19.08 -14.70 -13.43
CA ALA A 269 19.89 -15.13 -14.56
C ALA A 269 20.75 -13.98 -15.12
N GLU A 270 20.16 -12.78 -15.32
CA GLU A 270 20.90 -11.59 -15.75
C GLU A 270 22.04 -11.27 -14.78
N TYR A 271 21.80 -11.33 -13.47
CA TYR A 271 22.80 -11.07 -12.44
C TYR A 271 23.97 -12.07 -12.49
N GLU A 272 23.67 -13.38 -12.49
CA GLU A 272 24.69 -14.43 -12.52
C GLU A 272 25.51 -14.40 -13.82
N LEU A 273 24.85 -14.19 -14.97
CA LEU A 273 25.51 -14.07 -16.27
C LEU A 273 26.38 -12.80 -16.35
N THR A 274 25.90 -11.67 -15.85
CA THR A 274 26.66 -10.42 -15.82
C THR A 274 27.89 -10.55 -14.92
N LYS A 275 27.74 -11.20 -13.76
CA LYS A 275 28.85 -11.52 -12.85
C LYS A 275 29.90 -12.40 -13.51
N ALA A 276 29.48 -13.32 -14.38
CA ALA A 276 30.36 -14.16 -15.19
C ALA A 276 30.97 -13.44 -16.43
N GLY A 277 30.65 -12.16 -16.65
CA GLY A 277 31.19 -11.34 -17.74
C GLY A 277 30.41 -11.42 -19.05
N PHE A 278 29.20 -12.01 -19.05
CA PHE A 278 28.32 -12.00 -20.22
C PHE A 278 27.57 -10.68 -20.34
N SER A 279 27.29 -10.29 -21.59
CA SER A 279 26.36 -9.22 -21.92
C SER A 279 25.00 -9.85 -22.19
N VAL A 280 23.99 -9.50 -21.40
CA VAL A 280 22.64 -10.06 -21.47
C VAL A 280 21.67 -9.03 -22.02
N ALA A 281 20.74 -9.48 -22.87
CA ALA A 281 19.60 -8.71 -23.32
C ALA A 281 18.32 -9.43 -22.86
N LEU A 282 17.45 -8.69 -22.18
CA LEU A 282 16.12 -9.16 -21.79
C LEU A 282 15.09 -8.64 -22.79
N SER A 283 14.14 -9.49 -23.17
CA SER A 283 13.01 -9.08 -24.02
C SER A 283 11.71 -9.74 -23.57
N VAL A 284 10.57 -9.06 -23.77
CA VAL A 284 9.26 -9.62 -23.40
C VAL A 284 8.76 -10.57 -24.49
N ALA A 285 8.53 -11.82 -24.09
CA ALA A 285 8.03 -12.91 -24.93
C ALA A 285 6.49 -12.94 -24.99
N GLY A 286 5.82 -12.53 -23.92
CA GLY A 286 4.37 -12.55 -23.77
C GLY A 286 3.94 -12.01 -22.41
N TYR A 287 2.64 -12.08 -22.11
CA TYR A 287 2.09 -11.70 -20.82
C TYR A 287 1.22 -12.83 -20.27
N GLU A 288 1.30 -13.08 -18.97
CA GLU A 288 0.49 -14.06 -18.25
C GLU A 288 -0.25 -13.39 -17.09
N SER A 289 -1.50 -13.79 -16.90
CA SER A 289 -2.37 -13.19 -15.90
C SER A 289 -2.12 -13.79 -14.52
N VAL A 290 -1.73 -12.95 -13.57
CA VAL A 290 -1.50 -13.30 -12.17
C VAL A 290 -2.68 -12.79 -11.35
N LYS A 291 -3.41 -13.69 -10.70
CA LYS A 291 -4.56 -13.34 -9.84
C LYS A 291 -4.15 -13.11 -8.39
N ALA A 292 -4.91 -12.25 -7.72
CA ALA A 292 -4.73 -11.94 -6.31
C ALA A 292 -4.90 -13.16 -5.41
N HIS A 293 -3.92 -13.38 -4.53
CA HIS A 293 -4.01 -14.40 -3.51
C HIS A 293 -4.54 -13.81 -2.19
N PRO A 294 -5.55 -14.43 -1.53
CA PRO A 294 -6.22 -13.85 -0.36
C PRO A 294 -5.32 -13.54 0.86
N SER A 295 -4.19 -14.24 1.00
CA SER A 295 -3.33 -14.16 2.20
C SER A 295 -2.01 -13.44 2.00
N LEU A 296 -1.55 -13.28 0.75
CA LEU A 296 -0.23 -12.74 0.40
C LEU A 296 -0.33 -12.18 -1.02
N TRP A 297 -0.77 -10.93 -1.11
CA TRP A 297 -0.81 -10.20 -2.36
C TRP A 297 0.31 -9.16 -2.39
N ARG A 298 0.97 -9.08 -3.54
CA ARG A 298 1.94 -8.02 -3.86
C ARG A 298 1.84 -7.71 -5.34
N THR A 299 1.64 -6.44 -5.65
CA THR A 299 1.68 -5.98 -7.02
C THR A 299 3.12 -5.82 -7.48
N ALA A 300 3.42 -6.33 -8.68
CA ALA A 300 4.70 -6.10 -9.33
C ALA A 300 4.88 -4.60 -9.62
N ARG A 301 6.14 -4.16 -9.79
CA ARG A 301 6.42 -2.76 -10.11
C ARG A 301 5.91 -2.44 -11.52
N ILE A 302 4.82 -1.68 -11.60
CA ILE A 302 4.17 -1.33 -12.85
C ILE A 302 4.99 -0.37 -13.74
N ASN A 303 5.88 0.42 -13.16
CA ASN A 303 6.68 1.43 -13.88
C ASN A 303 8.02 0.86 -14.43
N GLU A 304 8.21 -0.45 -14.36
CA GLU A 304 9.44 -1.10 -14.79
C GLU A 304 9.33 -1.55 -16.25
N ASP A 305 10.35 -1.27 -17.05
CA ASP A 305 10.41 -1.58 -18.49
C ASP A 305 11.47 -2.66 -18.75
N ILE A 306 11.13 -3.63 -19.60
CA ILE A 306 12.01 -4.69 -20.08
C ILE A 306 12.12 -4.56 -21.60
N GLY A 307 13.21 -3.93 -22.07
CA GLY A 307 13.53 -3.86 -23.50
C GLY A 307 12.56 -3.01 -24.33
N GLY A 308 11.96 -1.97 -23.74
CA GLY A 308 11.02 -1.05 -24.37
C GLY A 308 9.55 -1.48 -24.26
N LYS A 309 9.24 -2.45 -23.39
CA LYS A 309 7.88 -2.92 -23.09
C LYS A 309 7.68 -2.99 -21.58
N PRO A 310 6.49 -2.64 -21.08
CA PRO A 310 6.24 -2.62 -19.64
C PRO A 310 6.27 -4.05 -19.06
N ARG A 311 6.81 -4.20 -17.84
CA ARG A 311 6.79 -5.44 -17.08
C ARG A 311 5.38 -5.91 -16.79
N VAL A 312 4.51 -4.99 -16.39
CA VAL A 312 3.09 -5.26 -16.18
C VAL A 312 2.35 -4.53 -17.28
N LYS A 313 1.54 -5.21 -18.08
CA LYS A 313 0.79 -4.58 -19.20
C LYS A 313 -0.52 -3.97 -18.72
N SER A 314 -1.24 -4.71 -17.90
CA SER A 314 -2.59 -4.37 -17.45
C SER A 314 -2.78 -4.79 -16.01
N ILE A 315 -3.62 -4.07 -15.29
CA ILE A 315 -4.09 -4.41 -13.95
C ILE A 315 -5.60 -4.58 -13.96
N ILE A 316 -6.08 -5.60 -13.24
CA ILE A 316 -7.49 -5.83 -12.96
C ILE A 316 -7.80 -5.10 -11.66
N PHE A 317 -8.62 -4.06 -11.76
CA PHE A 317 -8.87 -3.10 -10.69
C PHE A 317 -10.34 -3.11 -10.29
N ALA A 318 -10.62 -3.55 -9.07
CA ALA A 318 -11.94 -3.52 -8.45
C ALA A 318 -12.19 -2.16 -7.79
N LEU A 319 -13.30 -1.53 -8.15
CA LEU A 319 -13.66 -0.18 -7.72
C LEU A 319 -14.42 -0.18 -6.38
N ASP A 320 -14.06 0.69 -5.42
CA ASP A 320 -14.63 0.64 -4.07
C ASP A 320 -16.14 0.91 -4.01
N ALA A 321 -16.66 1.82 -4.85
CA ALA A 321 -18.05 2.27 -4.76
C ALA A 321 -18.98 1.68 -5.84
N SER A 322 -18.53 0.67 -6.60
CA SER A 322 -19.24 0.11 -7.77
C SER A 322 -20.07 -1.13 -7.46
N HIS A 323 -20.57 -1.25 -6.22
CA HIS A 323 -21.30 -2.42 -5.74
C HIS A 323 -22.36 -2.90 -6.74
N HIS A 324 -22.18 -4.11 -7.27
CA HIS A 324 -23.18 -4.78 -8.08
C HIS A 324 -23.59 -6.09 -7.41
N GLU A 325 -24.90 -6.33 -7.31
CA GLU A 325 -25.43 -7.60 -6.80
C GLU A 325 -25.51 -8.60 -7.94
N GLU A 326 -24.74 -9.69 -7.83
CA GLU A 326 -24.85 -10.84 -8.72
C GLU A 326 -25.06 -12.10 -7.86
N ASN A 327 -26.16 -12.83 -8.10
CA ASN A 327 -26.52 -14.04 -7.35
C ASN A 327 -26.63 -13.88 -5.81
N GLY A 328 -26.94 -12.67 -5.32
CA GLY A 328 -27.09 -12.38 -3.89
C GLY A 328 -25.77 -12.10 -3.16
N GLU A 329 -24.66 -11.99 -3.89
CA GLU A 329 -23.37 -11.52 -3.38
C GLU A 329 -23.05 -10.15 -3.98
N VAL A 330 -22.56 -9.23 -3.13
CA VAL A 330 -22.12 -7.89 -3.55
C VAL A 330 -20.68 -8.00 -4.03
N HIS A 331 -20.47 -7.82 -5.33
CA HIS A 331 -19.13 -7.79 -5.93
C HIS A 331 -18.77 -6.36 -6.35
N HIS A 332 -17.50 -6.02 -6.23
CA HIS A 332 -16.97 -4.78 -6.80
C HIS A 332 -16.76 -4.97 -8.29
N LYS A 333 -17.19 -4.00 -9.10
CA LYS A 333 -16.94 -4.04 -10.53
C LYS A 333 -15.44 -3.93 -10.82
N GLU A 334 -14.93 -4.92 -11.56
CA GLU A 334 -13.56 -4.96 -12.03
C GLU A 334 -13.44 -4.27 -13.39
N ILE A 335 -12.47 -3.37 -13.50
CA ILE A 335 -12.08 -2.72 -14.76
C ILE A 335 -10.64 -3.08 -15.09
N THR A 336 -10.32 -3.14 -16.38
CA THR A 336 -8.94 -3.34 -16.83
C THR A 336 -8.29 -2.00 -17.11
N ILE A 337 -7.15 -1.73 -16.45
CA ILE A 337 -6.36 -0.50 -16.63
C ILE A 337 -5.02 -0.86 -17.27
N ASN A 338 -4.66 -0.25 -18.39
CA ASN A 338 -3.33 -0.40 -18.96
C ASN A 338 -2.31 0.41 -18.16
N THR A 339 -1.15 -0.16 -17.90
CA THR A 339 -0.09 0.52 -17.12
C THR A 339 0.51 1.70 -17.87
N ASP A 340 0.49 1.69 -19.20
CA ASP A 340 0.95 2.81 -20.03
C ASP A 340 0.12 4.08 -19.80
N ASP A 341 -1.15 3.95 -19.40
CA ASP A 341 -2.04 5.08 -19.11
C ASP A 341 -1.87 5.60 -17.66
N VAL A 342 -1.17 4.84 -16.82
CA VAL A 342 -0.95 5.18 -15.41
C VAL A 342 0.20 6.17 -15.29
N LYS A 343 -0.10 7.32 -14.69
CA LYS A 343 0.88 8.36 -14.32
C LYS A 343 1.56 8.01 -13.00
N ARG A 344 0.76 7.53 -12.04
CA ARG A 344 1.21 7.17 -10.69
C ARG A 344 0.29 6.11 -10.13
N LEU A 345 0.87 5.13 -9.43
CA LEU A 345 0.16 4.19 -8.57
C LEU A 345 0.68 4.37 -7.16
N ASN A 346 -0.21 4.48 -6.19
CA ASN A 346 0.15 4.51 -4.78
C ASN A 346 -0.49 3.33 -4.06
N SER A 347 0.36 2.47 -3.50
CA SER A 347 -0.07 1.42 -2.59
C SER A 347 -0.16 1.97 -1.17
N TYR A 348 -1.14 1.49 -0.42
CA TYR A 348 -1.38 1.89 0.96
C TYR A 348 -0.56 1.06 1.95
N GLU A 349 0.53 0.46 1.47
CA GLU A 349 1.49 -0.28 2.26
C GLU A 349 2.53 0.63 2.93
N PRO A 350 2.96 0.33 4.17
CA PRO A 350 3.97 1.10 4.88
C PRO A 350 5.33 1.15 4.16
N LYS A 351 5.66 0.13 3.37
CA LYS A 351 6.98 -0.04 2.74
C LYS A 351 7.25 0.95 1.61
N HIS A 352 6.20 1.48 0.99
CA HIS A 352 6.29 2.26 -0.25
C HIS A 352 6.03 3.75 -0.04
N SER A 353 5.66 4.16 1.18
CA SER A 353 5.34 5.54 1.49
C SER A 353 5.70 5.88 2.93
N THR A 354 6.54 6.89 3.11
CA THR A 354 6.88 7.46 4.43
C THR A 354 5.62 7.90 5.16
N PHE A 355 4.63 8.42 4.43
CA PHE A 355 3.33 8.79 5.00
C PHE A 355 2.63 7.58 5.60
N PHE A 356 2.49 6.48 4.85
CA PHE A 356 1.84 5.27 5.37
C PHE A 356 2.65 4.65 6.50
N GLY A 357 3.98 4.63 6.42
CA GLY A 357 4.85 4.22 7.52
C GLY A 357 4.54 4.97 8.82
N ILE A 358 4.47 6.31 8.78
CA ILE A 358 4.12 7.15 9.93
C ILE A 358 2.67 6.90 10.37
N TYR A 359 1.73 6.82 9.43
CA TYR A 359 0.32 6.58 9.71
C TYR A 359 0.08 5.26 10.45
N TYR A 360 0.63 4.16 9.96
CA TYR A 360 0.50 2.86 10.64
C TYR A 360 1.23 2.85 11.98
N THR A 361 2.38 3.51 12.09
CA THR A 361 3.09 3.64 13.37
C THR A 361 2.22 4.35 14.41
N ILE A 362 1.67 5.52 14.07
CA ILE A 362 0.80 6.31 14.96
C ILE A 362 -0.49 5.55 15.32
N THR A 363 -1.05 4.76 14.38
CA THR A 363 -2.31 4.04 14.63
C THR A 363 -2.13 2.66 15.27
N SER A 364 -0.90 2.15 15.33
CA SER A 364 -0.52 0.88 15.97
C SER A 364 -0.15 1.01 17.45
N LEU A 365 0.38 2.18 17.81
CA LEU A 365 0.78 2.58 19.16
C LEU A 365 -0.42 3.18 19.91
#